data_AF-A0AAU9LLD5-F1
#
_entry.id   AF-A0AAU9LLD5-F1
#
_cell.length_a   1.000
_cell.length_b   1.000
_cell.length_c   1.000
_cell.angle_alpha   90.00
_cell.angle_beta   90.00
_cell.angle_gamma   90.00
#
_symmetry.space_group_name_H-M   'P 1'
#
loop_
_entity.id
_entity.type
_entity.pdbx_description
1 polymer ?
#
loop_
_entity_poly.entity_id
_entity_poly.type
_entity_poly.pdbx_seq_one_letter_code
_entity_poly.pdbx_strand_id
1 'polypeptide(L)'
;MARSWRNYRAELHKYFKEFGGPEDPIKAKTKPPSDIRSKEDWEYLCDMWCEPKYMEMAKKKVVAHGKRKMETRNGSKSTIRYHVELGHDVDSSSGHIETWRLTHWDEEKGWDSTDMAAKYK
;
A
#
# COMPACT_ATOMS: atom_id res chain seq x y z
N MET A 1 2.51 14.03 10.73
CA MET A 1 2.23 14.99 9.63
C MET A 1 2.60 14.48 8.22
N ALA A 2 3.63 13.63 8.01
CA ALA A 2 3.99 13.15 6.66
C ALA A 2 2.96 12.22 5.95
N ARG A 3 2.02 11.63 6.72
CA ARG A 3 1.00 10.72 6.18
C ARG A 3 -0.08 11.47 5.37
N SER A 4 -0.35 12.74 5.68
CA SER A 4 -1.34 13.55 4.93
C SER A 4 -0.85 13.90 3.53
N TRP A 5 0.43 14.31 3.38
CA TRP A 5 0.98 14.66 2.07
C TRP A 5 1.07 13.47 1.12
N ARG A 6 1.53 12.31 1.61
CA ARG A 6 1.58 11.08 0.78
C ARG A 6 0.20 10.67 0.28
N ASN A 7 -0.81 10.73 1.14
CA ASN A 7 -2.17 10.40 0.78
C ASN A 7 -2.74 11.43 -0.20
N TYR A 8 -2.56 12.72 0.09
CA TYR A 8 -2.97 13.81 -0.80
C TYR A 8 -2.35 13.70 -2.19
N ARG A 9 -1.03 13.48 -2.27
CA ARG A 9 -0.35 13.25 -3.56
C ARG A 9 -0.84 11.99 -4.28
N ALA A 10 -1.26 10.96 -3.54
CA ALA A 10 -1.86 9.77 -4.15
C ALA A 10 -3.25 10.06 -4.75
N GLU A 11 -4.09 10.84 -4.06
CA GLU A 11 -5.38 11.29 -4.60
C GLU A 11 -5.20 12.18 -5.84
N LEU A 12 -4.24 13.11 -5.81
CA LEU A 12 -3.89 13.92 -6.97
C LEU A 12 -3.43 13.07 -8.16
N HIS A 13 -2.67 12.00 -7.90
CA HIS A 13 -2.23 11.09 -8.96
C HIS A 13 -3.38 10.23 -9.52
N LYS A 14 -4.40 9.90 -8.70
CA LYS A 14 -5.63 9.24 -9.20
C LYS A 14 -6.38 10.17 -10.15
N TYR A 15 -6.60 11.42 -9.73
CA TYR A 15 -7.24 12.43 -10.57
C TYR A 15 -6.47 12.64 -11.88
N PHE A 16 -5.14 12.73 -11.82
CA PHE A 16 -4.29 12.81 -13.01
C PHE A 16 -4.56 11.67 -14.00
N LYS A 17 -4.66 10.42 -13.51
CA LYS A 17 -4.95 9.25 -14.34
C LYS A 17 -6.34 9.26 -14.97
N GLU A 18 -7.34 9.79 -14.27
CA GLU A 18 -8.73 9.87 -14.77
C GLU A 18 -8.90 10.86 -15.93
N PHE A 19 -8.14 11.97 -15.93
CA PHE A 19 -8.32 13.06 -16.89
C PHE A 19 -7.41 13.01 -18.12
N GLY A 20 -6.56 11.99 -18.24
CA GLY A 20 -5.69 11.76 -19.40
C GLY A 20 -4.40 11.01 -19.05
N GLY A 21 -3.97 11.09 -17.80
CA GLY A 21 -2.81 10.36 -17.31
C GLY A 21 -1.55 10.65 -18.13
N PRO A 22 -0.63 9.67 -18.20
CA PRO A 22 0.58 9.79 -19.00
C PRO A 22 0.33 9.65 -20.52
N GLU A 23 -0.87 9.29 -20.95
CA GLU A 23 -1.24 9.19 -22.37
C GLU A 23 -1.57 10.56 -22.95
N ASP A 24 -2.32 11.39 -22.22
CA ASP A 24 -2.68 12.77 -22.61
C ASP A 24 -2.30 13.80 -21.52
N PRO A 25 -0.99 14.04 -21.29
CA PRO A 25 -0.53 14.94 -20.24
C PRO A 25 -0.99 16.39 -20.44
N ILE A 26 -1.18 16.83 -21.69
CA ILE A 26 -1.68 18.18 -22.00
C ILE A 26 -3.12 18.36 -21.47
N LYS A 27 -3.96 17.33 -21.64
CA LYS A 27 -5.34 17.34 -21.16
C LYS A 27 -5.40 17.29 -19.64
N ALA A 28 -4.50 16.53 -19.00
CA ALA A 28 -4.40 16.49 -17.55
C ALA A 28 -3.91 17.83 -16.95
N LYS A 29 -2.95 18.50 -17.58
CA LYS A 29 -2.44 19.83 -17.15
C LYS A 29 -3.49 20.94 -17.24
N THR A 30 -4.38 20.89 -18.25
CA THR A 30 -5.42 21.93 -18.45
C THR A 30 -6.53 21.90 -17.41
N LYS A 31 -6.71 20.79 -16.68
CA LYS A 31 -7.72 20.64 -15.62
C LYS A 31 -7.08 20.40 -14.25
N PRO A 32 -6.53 21.43 -13.59
CA PRO A 32 -6.06 21.29 -12.22
C PRO A 32 -7.23 20.97 -11.26
N PRO A 33 -7.02 20.09 -10.26
CA PRO A 33 -7.95 19.89 -9.15
C PRO A 33 -8.20 21.19 -8.37
N SER A 34 -9.42 21.40 -7.88
CA SER A 34 -9.82 22.58 -7.10
C SER A 34 -9.01 22.80 -5.81
N ASP A 35 -8.48 21.72 -5.24
CA ASP A 35 -7.72 21.76 -3.98
C ASP A 35 -6.27 22.25 -4.16
N ILE A 36 -5.78 22.32 -5.41
CA ILE A 36 -4.43 22.82 -5.68
C ILE A 36 -4.44 24.35 -5.70
N ARG A 37 -3.63 24.94 -4.83
CA ARG A 37 -3.43 26.40 -4.77
C ARG A 37 -2.59 26.96 -5.92
N SER A 38 -1.62 26.20 -6.43
CA SER A 38 -0.70 26.65 -7.48
C SER A 38 -0.79 25.78 -8.71
N LYS A 39 -1.12 26.40 -9.85
CA LYS A 39 -1.16 25.71 -11.15
C LYS A 39 0.22 25.22 -11.57
N GLU A 40 1.28 25.94 -11.21
CA GLU A 40 2.68 25.58 -11.47
C GLU A 40 3.05 24.28 -10.75
N ASP A 41 2.59 24.10 -9.50
CA ASP A 41 2.79 22.86 -8.74
C ASP A 41 2.09 21.67 -9.40
N TRP A 42 0.89 21.89 -9.98
CA TRP A 42 0.18 20.86 -10.73
C TRP A 42 0.94 20.45 -11.99
N GLU A 43 1.40 21.42 -12.77
CA GLU A 43 2.17 21.17 -13.99
C GLU A 43 3.46 20.41 -13.69
N TYR A 44 4.19 20.80 -12.63
CA TYR A 44 5.37 20.08 -12.15
C TYR A 44 5.05 18.62 -11.78
N LEU A 45 3.95 18.38 -11.06
CA LEU A 45 3.53 17.04 -10.69
C LEU A 45 3.20 16.17 -11.90
N CYS A 46 2.48 16.72 -12.89
CA CYS A 46 2.19 16.04 -14.15
C CYS A 46 3.47 15.66 -14.89
N ASP A 47 4.43 16.58 -15.01
CA ASP A 47 5.70 16.31 -15.70
C ASP A 47 6.52 15.24 -14.99
N MET A 48 6.61 15.32 -13.67
CA MET A 48 7.30 14.33 -12.86
C MET A 48 6.64 12.93 -12.95
N TRP A 49 5.31 12.82 -13.05
CA TRP A 49 4.64 11.53 -13.24
C TRP A 49 4.83 10.97 -14.66
N CYS A 50 4.99 11.83 -15.65
CA CYS A 50 5.33 11.46 -17.03
C CYS A 50 6.81 11.19 -17.25
N GLU A 51 7.68 11.45 -16.26
CA GLU A 51 9.10 11.17 -16.39
C GLU A 51 9.32 9.66 -16.62
N PRO A 52 10.11 9.25 -17.63
CA PRO A 52 10.29 7.83 -17.95
C PRO A 52 10.84 7.04 -16.76
N LYS A 53 11.75 7.66 -15.99
CA LYS A 53 12.28 7.08 -14.76
C LYS A 53 11.20 6.78 -13.73
N TYR A 54 10.21 7.67 -13.58
CA TYR A 54 9.09 7.45 -12.68
C TYR A 54 8.21 6.30 -13.17
N MET A 55 7.87 6.29 -14.46
CA MET A 55 7.05 5.24 -15.07
C MET A 55 7.69 3.85 -14.95
N GLU A 56 8.98 3.71 -15.19
CA GLU A 56 9.69 2.44 -15.01
C GLU A 56 9.64 1.95 -13.56
N MET A 57 9.88 2.84 -12.61
CA MET A 57 9.82 2.50 -11.19
C MET A 57 8.40 2.14 -10.75
N ALA A 58 7.39 2.82 -11.28
CA ALA A 58 5.99 2.50 -11.04
C ALA A 58 5.66 1.10 -11.57
N LYS A 59 6.06 0.76 -12.80
CA LYS A 59 5.87 -0.58 -13.39
C LYS A 59 6.53 -1.66 -12.54
N LYS A 60 7.79 -1.47 -12.13
CA LYS A 60 8.52 -2.41 -11.25
C LYS A 60 7.78 -2.64 -9.94
N LYS A 61 7.25 -1.58 -9.31
CA LYS A 61 6.49 -1.68 -8.06
C LYS A 61 5.18 -2.44 -8.23
N VAL A 62 4.43 -2.20 -9.31
CA VAL A 62 3.19 -2.94 -9.61
C VAL A 62 3.49 -4.43 -9.79
N VAL A 63 4.52 -4.78 -10.59
CA VAL A 63 4.93 -6.18 -10.79
C VAL A 63 5.38 -6.82 -9.47
N ALA A 64 6.20 -6.13 -8.68
CA ALA A 64 6.63 -6.64 -7.38
C ALA A 64 5.46 -6.83 -6.41
N HIS A 65 4.47 -5.95 -6.46
CA HIS A 65 3.24 -6.09 -5.66
C HIS A 65 2.40 -7.26 -6.12
N GLY A 66 2.23 -7.47 -7.43
CA GLY A 66 1.50 -8.63 -7.98
C GLY A 66 2.16 -9.98 -7.69
N LYS A 67 3.48 -9.99 -7.46
CA LYS A 67 4.23 -11.19 -7.05
C LYS A 67 4.14 -11.49 -5.55
N ARG A 68 3.49 -10.64 -4.75
CA ARG A 68 3.33 -10.90 -3.31
C ARG A 68 2.45 -12.12 -3.12
N LYS A 69 3.03 -13.16 -2.51
CA LYS A 69 2.31 -14.39 -2.16
C LYS A 69 1.37 -14.23 -0.97
N MET A 70 1.62 -13.23 -0.12
CA MET A 70 0.90 -13.01 1.13
C MET A 70 0.77 -11.51 1.39
N GLU A 71 -0.38 -11.11 1.92
CA GLU A 71 -0.56 -9.77 2.46
C GLU A 71 -0.05 -9.71 3.90
N THR A 72 0.71 -8.67 4.24
CA THR A 72 1.19 -8.49 5.61
C THR A 72 0.06 -7.95 6.49
N ARG A 73 -0.54 -8.77 7.36
CA ARG A 73 -1.64 -8.32 8.27
C ARG A 73 -1.14 -7.50 9.48
N ASN A 74 0.13 -7.65 9.87
CA ASN A 74 0.64 -7.03 11.12
C ASN A 74 1.16 -5.60 10.93
N GLY A 75 1.32 -5.13 9.70
CA GLY A 75 1.94 -3.82 9.42
C GLY A 75 3.27 -3.66 10.17
N SER A 76 3.42 -2.56 10.90
CA SER A 76 4.61 -2.27 11.73
C SER A 76 4.43 -2.63 13.22
N LYS A 77 3.39 -3.39 13.59
CA LYS A 77 3.16 -3.76 15.00
C LYS A 77 4.12 -4.87 15.41
N SER A 78 4.79 -4.69 16.55
CA SER A 78 5.55 -5.78 17.17
C SER A 78 4.59 -6.84 17.71
N THR A 79 5.07 -8.08 17.79
CA THR A 79 4.35 -9.21 18.40
C THR A 79 3.79 -8.87 19.78
N ILE A 80 4.60 -8.22 20.62
CA ILE A 80 4.23 -7.79 21.97
C ILE A 80 3.01 -6.86 21.93
N ARG A 81 3.03 -5.85 21.06
CA ARG A 81 1.94 -4.88 20.95
C ARG A 81 0.65 -5.53 20.46
N TYR A 82 0.75 -6.52 19.59
CA TYR A 82 -0.40 -7.29 19.13
C TYR A 82 -1.03 -8.12 20.26
N HIS A 83 -0.21 -8.77 21.11
CA HIS A 83 -0.71 -9.52 22.27
C HIS A 83 -1.41 -8.62 23.29
N VAL A 84 -0.83 -7.45 23.59
CA VAL A 84 -1.45 -6.45 24.49
C VAL A 84 -2.82 -5.99 23.97
N GLU A 85 -2.95 -5.71 22.66
CA GLU A 85 -4.22 -5.25 22.07
C GLU A 85 -5.31 -6.34 22.07
N LEU A 86 -4.93 -7.62 22.01
CA LEU A 86 -5.86 -8.75 22.09
C LEU A 86 -6.16 -9.21 23.53
N GLY A 87 -5.51 -8.61 24.53
CA GLY A 87 -5.66 -9.02 25.93
C GLY A 87 -4.99 -10.36 26.25
N HIS A 88 -4.03 -10.80 25.42
CA HIS A 88 -3.21 -11.97 25.71
C HIS A 88 -2.08 -11.63 26.69
N ASP A 89 -1.70 -12.61 27.49
CA ASP A 89 -0.57 -12.48 28.43
C ASP A 89 0.73 -12.20 27.65
N VAL A 90 1.44 -11.15 28.06
CA VAL A 90 2.68 -10.70 27.41
C VAL A 90 3.84 -11.65 27.72
N ASP A 91 3.76 -12.34 28.85
CA ASP A 91 4.72 -13.37 29.29
C ASP A 91 4.33 -14.77 28.80
N SER A 92 3.20 -14.90 28.08
CA SER A 92 2.87 -16.12 27.34
C SER A 92 4.02 -16.39 26.36
N SER A 93 4.55 -17.61 26.41
CA SER A 93 5.54 -18.15 25.47
C SER A 93 4.99 -18.32 24.05
N SER A 94 3.98 -17.53 23.66
CA SER A 94 3.49 -17.47 22.29
C SER A 94 4.55 -16.81 21.42
N GLY A 95 5.48 -17.65 20.96
CA GLY A 95 6.57 -17.26 20.10
C GLY A 95 6.03 -16.62 18.82
N HIS A 96 6.93 -15.97 18.08
CA HIS A 96 6.61 -15.27 16.83
C HIS A 96 5.77 -16.11 15.83
N ILE A 97 5.89 -17.44 15.90
CA ILE A 97 5.16 -18.43 15.09
C ILE A 97 3.67 -18.51 15.48
N GLU A 98 3.34 -18.46 16.77
CA GLU A 98 1.95 -18.52 17.24
C GLU A 98 1.21 -17.22 16.93
N THR A 99 1.86 -16.07 17.11
CA THR A 99 1.34 -14.78 16.66
C THR A 99 1.06 -14.77 15.16
N TRP A 100 1.93 -15.42 14.39
CA TRP A 100 1.76 -15.53 12.94
C TRP A 100 0.56 -16.43 12.57
N ARG A 101 0.37 -17.55 13.27
CA ARG A 101 -0.81 -18.41 13.13
C ARG A 101 -2.10 -17.66 13.44
N LEU A 102 -2.19 -16.96 14.58
CA LEU A 102 -3.37 -16.19 14.97
C LEU A 102 -3.73 -15.09 13.97
N THR A 103 -2.75 -14.53 13.26
CA THR A 103 -2.95 -13.41 12.35
C THR A 103 -3.31 -13.84 10.92
N HIS A 104 -2.99 -15.07 10.52
CA HIS A 104 -3.14 -15.55 9.13
C HIS A 104 -4.00 -16.82 9.00
N TRP A 105 -4.54 -17.32 10.12
CA TRP A 105 -5.55 -18.38 10.19
C TRP A 105 -6.89 -17.77 10.60
N ASP A 106 -7.93 -18.11 9.87
CA ASP A 106 -9.32 -17.72 10.12
C ASP A 106 -10.16 -18.99 10.34
N GLU A 107 -11.06 -18.99 11.34
CA GLU A 107 -11.87 -20.18 11.66
C GLU A 107 -12.88 -20.54 10.57
N GLU A 108 -13.38 -19.56 9.81
CA GLU A 108 -14.36 -19.79 8.73
C GLU A 108 -13.67 -20.00 7.38
N LYS A 109 -12.55 -19.31 7.13
CA LYS A 109 -11.88 -19.29 5.82
C LYS A 109 -10.61 -20.13 5.75
N GLY A 110 -10.07 -20.55 6.90
CA GLY A 110 -8.82 -21.31 6.99
C GLY A 110 -7.57 -20.46 6.73
N TRP A 111 -6.55 -21.04 6.09
CA TRP A 111 -5.30 -20.35 5.78
C TRP A 111 -5.44 -19.48 4.53
N ASP A 112 -4.97 -18.23 4.60
CA ASP A 112 -5.04 -17.27 3.48
C ASP A 112 -4.20 -17.68 2.25
N SER A 113 -3.34 -18.69 2.34
CA SER A 113 -2.48 -19.15 1.23
C SER A 113 -2.38 -20.68 1.16
N THR A 114 -2.47 -21.21 -0.06
CA THR A 114 -2.34 -22.65 -0.36
C THR A 114 -0.98 -23.21 0.02
N ASP A 115 0.10 -22.41 -0.12
CA ASP A 115 1.45 -22.78 0.32
C ASP A 115 1.52 -22.96 1.86
N MET A 116 0.64 -22.30 2.62
CA MET A 116 0.66 -22.29 4.09
C MET A 116 -0.15 -23.44 4.69
N ALA A 117 -1.27 -23.82 4.05
CA ALA A 117 -2.00 -25.03 4.41
C ALA A 117 -1.13 -26.30 4.33
N ALA A 118 -0.14 -26.33 3.43
CA ALA A 118 0.80 -27.44 3.31
C ALA A 118 1.88 -27.46 4.41
N LYS A 119 2.21 -26.31 5.00
CA LYS A 119 3.31 -26.17 5.99
C LYS A 119 2.87 -26.45 7.44
N TYR A 120 1.57 -26.34 7.71
CA TYR A 120 0.97 -26.55 9.03
C TYR A 120 0.10 -27.83 9.12
N LYS A 121 0.26 -28.75 8.15
CA LYS A 121 -0.16 -30.15 8.28
C LYS A 121 0.92 -30.93 9.04
#